data_AF-F9DTL3-F1
#
_entry.id   AF-F9DTL3-F1
#
_cell.length_a   1.000
_cell.length_b   1.000
_cell.length_c   1.000
_cell.angle_alpha   90.00
_cell.angle_beta   90.00
_cell.angle_gamma   90.00
#
_symmetry.space_group_name_H-M   'P 1'
#
loop_
_entity.id
_entity.type
_entity.pdbx_description
1 polymer ?
#
loop_
_entity_poly.entity_id
_entity_poly.type
_entity_poly.pdbx_seq_one_letter_code
_entity_poly.pdbx_strand_id
1 'polypeptide(L)'
;MDDEEYKRQILTFIEEGIAAGEQVIVIENDKFTVELLKVLNSHLSSIELGAVHFVNSLYFYSSTGSYNPSAIFKYYQETIQPYVDKDILFRSWAHVEWPSANEPHHLVRDCEMAGDSLIKEHAFPQVCAYAKNRTPANLTKLLLETHSYILREDELSLCH
;
A
#
# COMPACT_ATOMS: atom_id res chain seq x y z
N MET A 1 -8.00 -4.61 -13.89
CA MET A 1 -7.64 -3.22 -13.68
C MET A 1 -7.20 -2.68 -15.01
N ASP A 2 -7.91 -1.68 -15.50
CA ASP A 2 -7.41 -0.79 -16.53
C ASP A 2 -6.33 0.08 -15.90
N ASP A 3 -5.15 0.17 -16.52
CA ASP A 3 -3.99 0.86 -15.93
C ASP A 3 -4.30 2.35 -15.67
N GLU A 4 -5.21 2.95 -16.45
CA GLU A 4 -5.66 4.33 -16.29
C GLU A 4 -6.56 4.55 -15.06
N GLU A 5 -7.45 3.61 -14.76
CA GLU A 5 -8.37 3.74 -13.62
C GLU A 5 -7.61 3.56 -12.30
N TYR A 6 -6.67 2.61 -12.24
CA TYR A 6 -5.77 2.48 -11.09
C TYR A 6 -5.00 3.78 -10.82
N LYS A 7 -4.43 4.34 -11.89
CA LYS A 7 -3.69 5.59 -11.84
C LYS A 7 -4.54 6.75 -11.37
N ARG A 8 -5.80 6.82 -11.82
CA ARG A 8 -6.75 7.81 -11.34
C ARG A 8 -6.99 7.67 -9.83
N GLN A 9 -7.21 6.46 -9.34
CA GLN A 9 -7.51 6.24 -7.92
C GLN A 9 -6.34 6.56 -7.00
N ILE A 10 -5.13 6.15 -7.35
CA ILE A 10 -3.94 6.47 -6.55
C ILE A 10 -3.63 7.99 -6.58
N LEU A 11 -3.84 8.66 -7.72
CA LEU A 11 -3.72 10.13 -7.79
C LEU A 11 -4.72 10.81 -6.87
N THR A 12 -6.00 10.41 -6.92
CA THR A 12 -7.03 10.93 -6.01
C THR A 12 -6.68 10.67 -4.55
N PHE A 13 -6.20 9.47 -4.21
CA PHE A 13 -5.78 9.14 -2.84
C PHE A 13 -4.65 10.04 -2.33
N ILE A 14 -3.67 10.34 -3.19
CA ILE A 14 -2.55 11.24 -2.89
C ILE A 14 -3.05 12.68 -2.70
N GLU A 15 -3.83 13.20 -3.64
CA GLU A 15 -4.35 14.56 -3.61
C GLU A 15 -5.23 14.81 -2.37
N GLU A 16 -6.10 13.86 -2.04
CA GLU A 16 -6.94 13.93 -0.84
C GLU A 16 -6.12 13.88 0.46
N GLY A 17 -4.99 13.15 0.47
CA GLY A 17 -4.09 13.09 1.63
C GLY A 17 -3.35 14.39 1.86
N ILE A 18 -2.82 14.96 0.78
CA ILE A 18 -2.17 16.27 0.81
C ILE A 18 -3.16 17.34 1.27
N ALA A 19 -4.38 17.34 0.71
CA ALA A 19 -5.43 18.29 1.09
C ALA A 19 -5.86 18.17 2.57
N ALA A 20 -5.77 16.97 3.14
CA ALA A 20 -6.01 16.71 4.56
C ALA A 20 -4.82 17.06 5.48
N GLY A 21 -3.68 17.49 4.91
CA GLY A 21 -2.45 17.79 5.67
C GLY A 21 -1.67 16.55 6.10
N GLU A 22 -1.92 15.41 5.47
CA GLU A 22 -1.30 14.13 5.78
C GLU A 22 -0.05 13.88 4.93
N GLN A 23 0.86 13.06 5.46
CA GLN A 23 1.91 12.44 4.66
C GLN A 23 1.35 11.23 3.91
N VAL A 24 1.74 11.05 2.65
CA VAL A 24 1.24 9.95 1.82
C VAL A 24 2.39 8.99 1.50
N ILE A 25 2.31 7.76 2.00
CA ILE A 25 3.29 6.71 1.71
C ILE A 25 2.78 5.86 0.54
N VAL A 26 3.55 5.76 -0.53
CA VAL A 26 3.18 5.01 -1.74
C VAL A 26 4.19 3.89 -1.97
N ILE A 27 3.76 2.64 -1.73
CA ILE A 27 4.54 1.44 -2.00
C ILE A 27 4.16 0.93 -3.40
N GLU A 28 5.04 1.15 -4.38
CA GLU A 28 4.80 0.78 -5.79
C GLU A 28 6.09 0.41 -6.54
N ASN A 29 5.96 -0.20 -7.72
CA ASN A 29 7.07 -0.50 -8.61
C ASN A 29 7.63 0.76 -9.27
N ASP A 30 8.90 0.71 -9.67
CA ASP A 30 9.62 1.86 -10.24
C ASP A 30 8.98 2.38 -11.53
N LYS A 31 8.47 1.48 -12.37
CA LYS A 31 7.88 1.87 -13.66
C LYS A 31 6.66 2.76 -13.42
N PHE A 32 5.75 2.32 -12.56
CA PHE A 32 4.55 3.06 -12.22
C PHE A 32 4.86 4.34 -11.45
N THR A 33 5.81 4.28 -10.51
CA THR A 33 6.28 5.44 -9.75
C THR A 33 6.79 6.57 -10.66
N VAL A 34 7.58 6.24 -11.69
CA VAL A 34 8.06 7.23 -12.67
C VAL A 34 6.91 7.89 -13.42
N GLU A 35 5.88 7.13 -13.80
CA GLU A 35 4.71 7.67 -14.49
C GLU A 35 3.85 8.54 -13.58
N LEU A 36 3.69 8.16 -12.31
CA LEU A 36 2.94 8.92 -11.32
C LEU A 36 3.63 10.24 -11.00
N LEU A 37 4.94 10.23 -10.79
CA LEU A 37 5.73 11.44 -10.54
C LEU A 37 5.62 12.44 -11.69
N LYS A 38 5.58 12.01 -12.96
CA LYS A 38 5.40 12.92 -14.10
C LYS A 38 4.08 13.68 -14.01
N VAL A 39 3.01 13.00 -13.57
CA VAL A 39 1.70 13.61 -13.41
C VAL A 39 1.71 14.52 -12.19
N LEU A 40 2.16 14.05 -11.03
CA LEU A 40 2.22 14.86 -9.79
C LEU A 40 3.03 16.15 -9.97
N ASN A 41 4.19 16.08 -10.63
CA ASN A 41 5.03 17.26 -10.88
C ASN A 41 4.38 18.30 -11.82
N SER A 42 3.32 17.96 -12.55
CA SER A 42 2.65 18.91 -13.45
C SER A 42 1.65 19.82 -12.73
N HIS A 43 1.19 19.45 -11.53
CA HIS A 43 0.12 20.16 -10.82
C HIS A 43 0.36 20.35 -9.31
N LEU A 44 1.32 19.65 -8.70
CA LEU A 44 1.70 19.86 -7.29
C LEU A 44 2.91 20.78 -7.14
N SER A 45 2.89 21.59 -6.09
CA SER A 45 4.04 22.37 -5.65
C SER A 45 5.13 21.49 -5.03
N SER A 46 6.34 22.03 -4.89
CA SER A 46 7.45 21.32 -4.22
C SER A 46 7.16 20.98 -2.75
N ILE A 47 6.31 21.75 -2.07
CA ILE A 47 5.90 21.49 -0.69
C ILE A 47 4.94 20.29 -0.64
N GLU A 48 3.94 20.28 -1.52
CA GLU A 48 2.97 19.19 -1.63
C GLU A 48 3.62 17.88 -2.07
N LEU A 49 4.55 17.94 -3.04
CA LEU A 49 5.36 16.78 -3.43
C LEU A 49 6.22 16.25 -2.28
N GLY A 50 6.71 17.14 -1.41
CA GLY A 50 7.47 16.75 -0.22
C GLY A 50 6.67 15.96 0.82
N ALA A 51 5.34 15.96 0.71
CA ALA A 51 4.45 15.15 1.55
C ALA A 51 4.25 13.72 1.02
N VAL A 52 4.73 13.40 -0.19
CA VAL A 52 4.57 12.09 -0.84
C VAL A 52 5.87 11.29 -0.78
N HIS A 53 5.82 10.11 -0.16
CA HIS A 53 6.97 9.25 0.10
C HIS A 53 6.84 7.95 -0.68
N PHE A 54 7.69 7.77 -1.69
CA PHE A 54 7.70 6.57 -2.52
C PHE A 54 8.62 5.49 -1.93
N VAL A 55 8.08 4.28 -1.84
CA VAL A 55 8.79 3.07 -1.43
C VAL A 55 8.67 2.06 -2.56
N ASN A 56 9.80 1.50 -2.98
CA ASN A 56 9.80 0.51 -4.04
C ASN A 56 9.18 -0.81 -3.55
N SER A 57 8.14 -1.28 -4.23
CA SER A 57 7.41 -2.51 -3.86
C SER A 57 8.31 -3.75 -3.89
N LEU A 58 9.20 -3.86 -4.88
CA LEU A 58 10.13 -4.98 -4.96
C LEU A 58 11.03 -5.02 -3.73
N TYR A 59 11.66 -3.92 -3.32
CA TYR A 59 12.46 -3.88 -2.09
C TYR A 59 11.61 -4.11 -0.85
N PHE A 60 10.40 -3.57 -0.81
CA PHE A 60 9.48 -3.77 0.30
C PHE A 60 9.20 -5.26 0.56
N TYR A 61 8.81 -6.00 -0.48
CA TYR A 61 8.44 -7.41 -0.34
C TYR A 61 9.60 -8.41 -0.48
N SER A 62 10.69 -8.04 -1.16
CA SER A 62 11.84 -8.93 -1.42
C SER A 62 13.08 -8.65 -0.58
N SER A 63 13.07 -7.63 0.28
CA SER A 63 14.21 -7.19 1.12
C SER A 63 14.85 -8.30 1.97
N THR A 64 14.17 -9.45 2.17
CA THR A 64 14.71 -10.58 2.94
C THR A 64 14.95 -11.87 2.17
N GLY A 65 14.91 -11.84 0.84
CA GLY A 65 15.27 -12.99 0.00
C GLY A 65 14.31 -14.19 0.08
N SER A 66 13.23 -14.04 0.83
CA SER A 66 12.09 -14.93 0.94
C SER A 66 10.97 -14.01 1.41
N TYR A 67 9.75 -14.11 0.88
CA TYR A 67 8.60 -13.30 1.28
C TYR A 67 8.24 -13.61 2.74
N ASN A 68 9.07 -13.15 3.66
CA ASN A 68 9.07 -13.51 5.06
C ASN A 68 8.15 -12.52 5.77
N PRO A 69 7.01 -12.98 6.30
CA PRO A 69 6.04 -12.13 6.96
C PRO A 69 6.63 -11.25 8.05
N SER A 70 7.53 -11.80 8.86
CA SER A 70 8.15 -11.07 9.97
C SER A 70 9.04 -9.93 9.49
N ALA A 71 9.68 -10.10 8.33
CA ALA A 71 10.55 -9.08 7.80
C ALA A 71 9.81 -7.98 7.05
N ILE A 72 8.76 -8.34 6.29
CA ILE A 72 7.86 -7.37 5.65
C ILE A 72 7.21 -6.51 6.74
N PHE A 73 6.70 -7.14 7.79
CA PHE A 73 6.14 -6.45 8.95
C PHE A 73 7.15 -5.50 9.61
N LYS A 74 8.37 -5.99 9.88
CA LYS A 74 9.42 -5.17 10.49
C LYS A 74 9.78 -3.96 9.61
N TYR A 75 9.96 -4.17 8.31
CA TYR A 75 10.27 -3.08 7.38
C TYR A 75 9.13 -2.07 7.28
N TYR A 76 7.87 -2.54 7.31
CA TYR A 76 6.72 -1.66 7.32
C TYR A 76 6.64 -0.83 8.61
N GLN A 77 6.84 -1.48 9.76
CA GLN A 77 6.93 -0.79 11.05
C GLN A 77 8.03 0.27 11.03
N GLU A 78 9.24 -0.06 10.58
CA GLU A 78 10.35 0.89 10.44
C GLU A 78 10.03 2.03 9.48
N THR A 79 9.23 1.78 8.43
CA THR A 79 8.79 2.80 7.48
C THR A 79 7.81 3.78 8.12
N ILE A 80 6.87 3.30 8.94
CA ILE A 80 5.83 4.16 9.53
C ILE A 80 6.23 4.79 10.88
N GLN A 81 7.18 4.17 11.60
CA GLN A 81 7.61 4.60 12.94
C GLN A 81 7.97 6.09 13.03
N PRO A 82 8.67 6.71 12.06
CA PRO A 82 9.00 8.13 12.13
C PRO A 82 7.78 9.06 12.13
N TYR A 83 6.66 8.62 11.55
CA TYR A 83 5.40 9.37 11.54
C TYR A 83 4.65 9.18 12.86
N VAL A 84 4.60 7.94 13.34
CA VAL A 84 3.99 7.58 14.64
C VAL A 84 4.68 8.32 15.79
N ASP A 85 6.02 8.27 15.87
CA ASP A 85 6.79 8.88 16.96
C ASP A 85 6.64 10.41 17.03
N LYS A 86 6.29 11.04 15.92
CA LYS A 86 6.16 12.49 15.78
C LYS A 86 4.71 12.96 15.74
N ASP A 87 3.75 12.07 15.93
CA ASP A 87 2.30 12.36 15.82
C ASP A 87 1.95 13.04 14.49
N ILE A 88 2.60 12.60 13.41
CA ILE A 88 2.34 13.09 12.06
C ILE A 88 1.22 12.24 11.48
N LEU A 89 0.16 12.90 11.00
CA LEU A 89 -0.91 12.22 10.28
C LEU A 89 -0.39 11.68 8.94
N PHE A 90 -0.67 10.41 8.65
CA PHE A 90 -0.26 9.78 7.40
C PHE A 90 -1.31 8.79 6.89
N ARG A 91 -1.25 8.50 5.60
CA ARG A 91 -1.97 7.43 4.92
C ARG A 91 -1.03 6.64 4.04
N SER A 92 -1.38 5.40 3.69
CA SER A 92 -0.55 4.60 2.80
C SER A 92 -1.32 3.87 1.71
N TRP A 93 -0.74 3.83 0.52
CA TRP A 93 -1.15 3.00 -0.60
C TRP A 93 -0.08 1.94 -0.86
N ALA A 94 -0.46 0.67 -0.88
CA ALA A 94 0.46 -0.42 -1.15
C ALA A 94 -0.03 -1.29 -2.30
N HIS A 95 0.73 -1.32 -3.40
CA HIS A 95 0.57 -2.34 -4.42
C HIS A 95 1.20 -3.64 -3.91
N VAL A 96 0.37 -4.66 -3.74
CA VAL A 96 0.80 -5.96 -3.22
C VAL A 96 1.19 -6.86 -4.38
N GLU A 97 2.49 -7.07 -4.55
CA GLU A 97 3.04 -7.98 -5.55
C GLU A 97 3.44 -9.31 -4.91
N TRP A 98 2.82 -10.42 -5.34
CA TRP A 98 3.24 -11.77 -4.98
C TRP A 98 4.00 -12.42 -6.15
N PRO A 99 5.12 -13.10 -5.90
CA PRO A 99 6.07 -13.53 -6.92
C PRO A 99 5.56 -14.75 -7.70
N SER A 100 4.62 -15.54 -7.15
CA SER A 100 3.95 -16.61 -7.90
C SER A 100 2.68 -17.11 -7.20
N ALA A 101 1.79 -17.74 -7.97
CA ALA A 101 0.66 -18.51 -7.44
C ALA A 101 1.09 -19.82 -6.73
N ASN A 102 2.39 -20.14 -6.74
CA ASN A 102 2.97 -21.33 -6.10
C ASN A 102 3.54 -21.01 -4.70
N GLU A 103 3.53 -19.74 -4.27
CA GLU A 103 3.87 -19.37 -2.90
C GLU A 103 2.82 -19.97 -1.94
N PRO A 104 3.24 -20.54 -0.80
CA PRO A 104 2.30 -21.13 0.14
C PRO A 104 1.30 -20.09 0.66
N HIS A 105 0.00 -20.34 0.48
CA HIS A 105 -1.08 -19.44 0.94
C HIS A 105 -1.00 -19.04 2.42
N HIS A 106 -0.32 -19.83 3.25
CA HIS A 106 -0.12 -19.51 4.66
C HIS A 106 0.85 -18.33 4.88
N LEU A 107 1.89 -18.18 4.06
CA LEU A 107 2.83 -17.07 4.17
C LEU A 107 2.13 -15.74 3.84
N VAL A 108 1.29 -15.74 2.81
CA VAL A 108 0.49 -14.56 2.47
C VAL A 108 -0.43 -14.20 3.64
N ARG A 109 -1.14 -15.18 4.21
CA ARG A 109 -1.99 -14.94 5.37
C ARG A 109 -1.23 -14.37 6.57
N ASP A 110 -0.06 -14.91 6.87
CA ASP A 110 0.75 -14.45 8.00
C ASP A 110 1.26 -13.01 7.78
N CYS A 111 1.59 -12.64 6.53
CA CYS A 111 1.92 -11.25 6.17
C CYS A 111 0.76 -10.30 6.44
N GLU A 112 -0.44 -10.66 5.94
CA GLU A 112 -1.63 -9.82 6.07
C GLU A 112 -2.02 -9.64 7.55
N MET A 113 -2.05 -10.73 8.33
CA MET A 113 -2.36 -10.67 9.77
C MET A 113 -1.37 -9.81 10.56
N ALA A 114 -0.10 -9.83 10.17
CA ALA A 114 0.91 -8.97 10.77
C ALA A 114 0.62 -7.50 10.41
N GLY A 115 0.45 -7.17 9.13
CA GLY A 115 0.11 -5.82 8.67
C GLY A 115 -1.13 -5.24 9.36
N ASP A 116 -2.20 -6.04 9.47
CA ASP A 116 -3.45 -5.65 10.14
C ASP A 116 -3.25 -5.25 11.61
N SER A 117 -2.28 -5.85 12.29
CA SER A 117 -1.99 -5.53 13.70
C SER A 117 -1.42 -4.11 13.84
N LEU A 118 -0.55 -3.68 12.92
CA LEU A 118 -0.02 -2.30 12.87
C LEU A 118 -1.12 -1.29 12.56
N ILE A 119 -2.00 -1.60 11.61
CA ILE A 119 -3.12 -0.72 11.24
C ILE A 119 -4.05 -0.52 12.44
N LYS A 120 -4.37 -1.59 13.17
CA LYS A 120 -5.20 -1.52 14.38
C LYS A 120 -4.53 -0.75 15.52
N GLU A 121 -3.21 -0.85 15.63
CA GLU A 121 -2.43 -0.17 16.66
C GLU A 121 -2.33 1.35 16.41
N HIS A 122 -2.14 1.76 15.16
CA HIS A 122 -1.86 3.16 14.81
C HIS A 122 -3.01 3.89 14.11
N ALA A 123 -4.08 3.19 13.73
CA ALA A 123 -5.34 3.72 13.21
C ALA A 123 -5.22 4.69 12.02
N PHE A 124 -4.35 4.39 11.06
CA PHE A 124 -4.17 5.21 9.85
C PHE A 124 -4.88 4.60 8.62
N PRO A 125 -5.27 5.41 7.62
CA PRO A 125 -5.86 4.90 6.38
C PRO A 125 -4.82 4.12 5.53
N GLN A 126 -5.10 2.85 5.26
CA GLN A 126 -4.30 2.00 4.38
C GLN A 126 -5.15 1.40 3.26
N VAL A 127 -4.71 1.59 2.01
CA VAL A 127 -5.24 0.91 0.83
C VAL A 127 -4.25 -0.15 0.37
N CYS A 128 -4.68 -1.41 0.38
CA CYS A 128 -3.95 -2.51 -0.25
C CYS A 128 -4.54 -2.81 -1.62
N ALA A 129 -3.74 -2.66 -2.67
CA ALA A 129 -4.12 -2.91 -4.06
C ALA A 129 -3.60 -4.27 -4.54
N TYR A 130 -4.50 -5.15 -4.97
CA TYR A 130 -4.18 -6.53 -5.36
C TYR A 130 -4.43 -6.79 -6.86
N ALA A 131 -3.50 -7.48 -7.52
CA ALA A 131 -3.66 -7.86 -8.92
C ALA A 131 -4.67 -9.02 -9.12
N LYS A 132 -5.76 -8.75 -9.87
CA LYS A 132 -6.90 -9.66 -10.14
C LYS A 132 -6.50 -11.09 -10.56
N ASN A 133 -5.41 -11.25 -11.30
CA ASN A 133 -5.03 -12.52 -11.92
C ASN A 133 -4.20 -13.42 -11.01
N ARG A 134 -3.91 -12.97 -9.78
CA ARG A 134 -2.97 -13.62 -8.86
C ARG A 134 -3.51 -13.78 -7.44
N THR A 135 -4.77 -13.44 -7.18
CA THR A 135 -5.38 -13.54 -5.84
C THR A 135 -6.29 -14.78 -5.74
N PRO A 136 -5.90 -15.80 -4.97
CA PRO A 136 -6.72 -16.98 -4.70
C PRO A 136 -8.01 -16.62 -3.94
N ALA A 137 -9.12 -17.32 -4.21
CA ALA A 137 -10.42 -17.01 -3.60
C ALA A 137 -10.43 -17.12 -2.05
N ASN A 138 -9.64 -18.01 -1.47
CA ASN A 138 -9.45 -18.12 -0.02
C ASN A 138 -8.70 -16.92 0.56
N LEU A 139 -7.76 -16.33 -0.19
CA LEU A 139 -7.08 -15.09 0.20
C LEU A 139 -8.06 -13.91 0.13
N THR A 140 -8.88 -13.84 -0.91
CA THR A 140 -9.92 -12.81 -1.03
C THR A 140 -10.82 -12.72 0.20
N LYS A 141 -11.26 -13.87 0.74
CA LYS A 141 -12.09 -13.89 1.93
C LYS A 141 -11.35 -13.36 3.17
N LEU A 142 -10.10 -13.75 3.35
CA LEU A 142 -9.26 -13.25 4.44
C LEU A 142 -9.11 -11.74 4.37
N LEU A 143 -8.78 -11.19 3.19
CA LEU A 143 -8.56 -9.76 3.01
C LEU A 143 -9.80 -8.94 3.40
N LEU A 144 -10.99 -9.37 2.95
CA LEU A 144 -12.28 -8.73 3.29
C LEU A 144 -12.61 -8.77 4.78
N GLU A 145 -12.11 -9.77 5.52
CA GLU A 145 -12.34 -9.91 6.96
C GLU A 145 -11.38 -9.07 7.82
N THR A 146 -10.27 -8.57 7.24
CA THR A 146 -9.20 -8.00 8.04
C THR A 146 -8.81 -6.56 7.72
N HIS A 147 -8.96 -6.12 6.48
CA HIS A 147 -8.58 -4.76 6.05
C HIS A 147 -9.72 -3.75 6.26
N SER A 148 -9.42 -2.45 6.33
CA SER A 148 -10.44 -1.39 6.34
C SER A 148 -10.78 -0.89 4.94
N TYR A 149 -9.80 -0.83 4.04
CA TYR A 149 -9.97 -0.43 2.64
C TYR A 149 -9.24 -1.41 1.72
N ILE A 150 -9.95 -1.92 0.71
CA ILE A 150 -9.39 -2.82 -0.30
C ILE A 150 -9.77 -2.31 -1.67
N LEU A 151 -8.77 -2.16 -2.55
CA LEU A 151 -9.04 -1.90 -3.96
C LEU A 151 -9.08 -3.23 -4.72
N ARG A 152 -10.25 -3.58 -5.25
CA ARG A 152 -10.45 -4.77 -6.07
C ARG A 152 -11.38 -4.46 -7.25
N GLU A 153 -11.00 -4.93 -8.43
CA GLU A 153 -11.86 -4.86 -9.63
C GLU A 153 -12.38 -3.44 -9.92
N ASP A 154 -11.51 -2.46 -9.70
CA ASP A 154 -11.76 -1.04 -9.93
C ASP A 154 -12.73 -0.40 -8.91
N GLU A 155 -13.13 -1.14 -7.87
CA GLU A 155 -13.96 -0.67 -6.76
C GLU A 155 -13.15 -0.63 -5.44
N LEU A 156 -13.06 0.57 -4.85
CA LEU A 156 -12.57 0.73 -3.49
C LEU A 156 -13.68 0.32 -2.51
N SER A 157 -13.50 -0.81 -1.84
CA SER A 157 -14.46 -1.35 -0.87
C SER A 157 -14.00 -1.04 0.56
N LEU A 158 -14.91 -0.49 1.36
CA LEU A 158 -14.77 -0.44 2.81
C LEU A 158 -15.17 -1.81 3.39
N CYS A 159 -14.33 -2.37 4.25
CA CYS A 159 -14.58 -3.66 4.88
C CYS A 159 -14.97 -3.46 6.36
N HIS A 160 -15.85 -4.33 6.89
CA HIS A 160 -16.46 -4.24 8.22
C HIS A 160 -16.34 -5.55 8.98
#